data_AF-A0A9Q3J9W9-F1
#
_entry.id   AF-A0A9Q3J9W9-F1
#
_cell.length_a   1.000
_cell.length_b   1.000
_cell.length_c   1.000
_cell.angle_alpha   90.00
_cell.angle_beta   90.00
_cell.angle_gamma   90.00
#
_symmetry.space_group_name_H-M   'P 1'
#
loop_
_entity.id
_entity.type
_entity.pdbx_description
1 polymer ?
#
loop_
_entity_poly.entity_id
_entity_poly.type
_entity_poly.pdbx_seq_one_letter_code
_entity_poly.pdbx_strand_id
1 'polypeptide(L)'
;MLTTKLPSQWKSIHPVFHIFLLEPVKTSTIPNQHKEPPPPIIIEEEEKWEFSQIMDSKFKRIKLWFLVEWKGFSQGPERSTWEPAKKLNNFPEVVKDLHYLYTDKPGPNSSRA
;
A
#
# COMPACT_ATOMS: atom_id res chain seq x y z
N MET A 1 -11.34 -6.28 9.27
CA MET A 1 -12.34 -7.22 8.74
C MET A 1 -11.76 -8.62 8.86
N LEU A 2 -12.41 -9.54 9.58
CA LEU A 2 -11.95 -10.93 9.72
C LEU A 2 -12.43 -11.74 8.52
N THR A 3 -11.54 -12.12 7.61
CA THR A 3 -11.89 -12.95 6.45
C THR A 3 -11.61 -14.41 6.77
N THR A 4 -12.65 -15.25 6.89
CA THR A 4 -12.49 -16.70 7.09
C THR A 4 -12.16 -17.35 5.75
N LYS A 5 -10.93 -17.84 5.56
CA LYS A 5 -10.56 -18.63 4.39
C LYS A 5 -11.05 -20.07 4.58
N LEU A 6 -11.94 -20.53 3.71
CA LEU A 6 -12.40 -21.92 3.69
C LEU A 6 -11.45 -22.81 2.85
N PRO A 7 -11.32 -24.11 3.18
CA PRO A 7 -10.59 -25.05 2.35
C PRO A 7 -11.15 -25.09 0.92
N SER A 8 -10.27 -25.11 -0.08
CA SER A 8 -10.63 -25.10 -1.51
C SER A 8 -11.48 -26.29 -1.96
N GLN A 9 -11.47 -27.38 -1.18
CA GLN A 9 -12.29 -28.57 -1.38
C GLN A 9 -13.80 -28.34 -1.06
N TRP A 10 -14.15 -27.27 -0.33
CA TRP A 10 -15.54 -26.97 0.08
C TRP A 10 -16.22 -26.00 -0.90
N LYS A 11 -16.49 -26.48 -2.11
CA LYS A 11 -16.97 -25.65 -3.23
C LYS A 11 -18.38 -25.06 -3.05
N SER A 12 -19.21 -25.64 -2.19
CA SER A 12 -20.61 -25.24 -2.00
C SER A 12 -20.87 -24.47 -0.71
N ILE A 13 -19.82 -24.16 0.07
CA ILE A 13 -19.94 -23.44 1.33
C ILE A 13 -19.42 -22.02 1.14
N HIS A 14 -20.28 -21.03 1.36
CA HIS A 14 -19.89 -19.64 1.29
C HIS A 14 -19.15 -19.23 2.57
N PRO A 15 -18.08 -18.41 2.49
CA PRO A 15 -17.36 -17.89 3.65
C PRO A 15 -18.13 -16.75 4.33
N VAL A 16 -19.42 -16.95 4.60
CA VAL A 16 -20.32 -16.02 5.27
C VAL A 16 -20.96 -16.76 6.42
N PHE A 17 -20.43 -16.55 7.63
CA PHE A 17 -20.89 -17.19 8.86
C PHE A 17 -21.44 -16.14 9.82
N HIS A 18 -22.48 -16.50 10.56
CA HIS A 18 -22.93 -15.70 11.69
C HIS A 18 -21.85 -15.74 12.78
N ILE A 19 -21.47 -14.58 13.33
CA ILE A 19 -20.30 -14.43 14.21
C ILE A 19 -20.36 -15.36 15.43
N PHE A 20 -21.55 -15.59 15.98
CA PHE A 20 -21.76 -16.46 17.13
C PHE A 20 -21.55 -17.96 16.85
N LEU A 21 -21.45 -18.37 15.59
CA LEU A 21 -21.13 -19.76 15.21
C LEU A 21 -19.63 -20.02 15.13
N LEU A 22 -18.80 -18.98 15.23
CA LEU A 22 -17.34 -19.10 15.19
C LEU A 22 -16.80 -19.25 16.62
N GLU A 23 -16.17 -20.39 16.90
CA GLU A 23 -15.35 -20.56 18.11
C GLU A 23 -13.86 -20.33 17.78
N PRO A 24 -13.08 -19.70 18.69
CA PRO A 24 -11.63 -19.67 18.57
C PRO A 24 -11.05 -21.08 18.49
N VAL A 25 -10.02 -21.25 17.65
CA VAL A 25 -9.31 -22.53 17.53
C VAL A 25 -8.71 -22.89 18.89
N LYS A 26 -9.15 -24.02 19.46
CA LYS A 26 -8.60 -24.58 20.69
C LYS A 26 -7.25 -25.21 20.36
N THR A 27 -6.20 -24.80 21.06
CA THR A 27 -4.89 -25.47 20.98
C THR A 27 -5.03 -26.90 21.49
N SER A 28 -4.49 -27.88 20.77
CA SER A 28 -4.53 -29.28 21.20
C SER A 28 -3.81 -29.44 22.54
N THR A 29 -4.46 -30.07 23.52
CA THR A 29 -3.88 -30.43 24.82
C THR A 29 -2.99 -31.69 24.73
N ILE A 30 -3.00 -32.38 23.59
CA ILE A 30 -2.25 -33.62 23.38
C ILE A 30 -0.78 -33.27 23.07
N PRO A 31 0.19 -33.79 23.84
CA PRO A 31 1.60 -33.52 23.60
C PRO A 31 2.01 -34.00 22.19
N ASN A 32 2.88 -33.25 21.52
CA ASN A 32 3.39 -33.52 20.16
C ASN A 32 2.37 -33.43 18.99
N GLN A 33 1.13 -33.00 19.21
CA GLN A 33 0.18 -32.68 18.13
C GLN A 33 0.18 -31.21 17.70
N HIS A 34 0.92 -30.36 18.40
CA HIS A 34 1.07 -28.96 18.02
C HIS A 34 1.94 -28.86 16.75
N LYS A 35 1.30 -28.75 15.59
CA LYS A 35 1.97 -28.20 14.42
C LYS A 35 2.12 -26.71 14.68
N GLU A 36 3.36 -26.25 14.86
CA GLU A 36 3.61 -24.82 14.82
C GLU A 36 3.03 -24.28 13.52
N PRO A 37 2.25 -23.18 13.56
CA PRO A 37 1.84 -22.53 12.33
C PRO A 37 3.11 -22.24 11.53
N PRO A 38 3.09 -22.41 10.20
CA PRO A 38 4.25 -22.04 9.40
C PRO A 38 4.60 -20.59 9.75
N PRO A 39 5.90 -20.25 9.89
CA PRO A 39 6.30 -18.89 10.18
C PRO A 39 5.63 -17.96 9.16
N PRO A 40 5.15 -16.78 9.60
CA PRO A 40 4.54 -15.83 8.69
C PRO A 40 5.52 -15.57 7.55
N ILE A 41 5.04 -15.70 6.31
CA ILE A 41 5.81 -15.26 5.16
C ILE A 41 5.84 -13.73 5.27
N ILE A 42 6.95 -13.21 5.80
CA ILE A 42 7.24 -11.78 5.79
C ILE A 42 7.62 -11.46 4.35
N ILE A 43 6.61 -11.21 3.53
CA ILE A 43 6.84 -10.55 2.27
C ILE A 43 7.12 -9.09 2.65
N GLU A 44 8.38 -8.66 2.59
CA GLU A 44 8.75 -7.23 2.66
C GLU A 44 8.30 -6.49 1.39
N GLU A 45 7.07 -6.74 0.94
CA GLU A 45 6.41 -5.96 -0.09
C GLU A 45 5.68 -4.80 0.58
N GLU A 46 6.45 -3.90 1.19
CA GLU A 46 6.15 -2.51 0.83
C GLU A 46 6.44 -2.45 -0.66
N GLU A 47 5.38 -2.28 -1.44
CA GLU A 47 5.43 -2.13 -2.89
C GLU A 47 6.30 -0.91 -3.23
N LYS A 48 7.63 -1.11 -3.24
CA LYS A 48 8.62 -0.13 -3.65
C LYS A 48 8.60 -0.12 -5.17
N TRP A 49 7.57 0.49 -5.72
CA TRP A 49 7.56 0.84 -7.12
C TRP A 49 8.68 1.85 -7.36
N GLU A 50 9.65 1.48 -8.20
CA GLU A 50 10.60 2.44 -8.74
C GLU A 50 9.81 3.45 -9.57
N PHE A 51 9.52 4.63 -9.03
CA PHE A 51 9.04 5.74 -9.84
C PHE A 51 10.23 6.35 -10.59
N SER A 52 9.98 6.82 -11.81
CA SER A 52 10.98 7.42 -12.69
C SER A 52 11.34 8.82 -12.19
N GLN A 53 10.33 9.66 -11.95
CA GLN A 53 10.48 11.05 -11.54
C GLN A 53 9.13 11.62 -11.10
N ILE A 54 9.15 12.74 -10.37
CA ILE A 54 7.95 13.55 -10.12
C ILE A 54 7.86 14.60 -11.23
N MET A 55 6.74 14.61 -11.95
CA MET A 55 6.52 15.50 -13.09
C MET A 55 5.88 16.84 -12.69
N ASP A 56 5.05 16.84 -11.66
CA ASP A 56 4.31 18.04 -11.24
C ASP A 56 3.89 17.96 -9.77
N SER A 57 3.56 19.11 -9.19
CA SER A 57 2.97 19.21 -7.86
C SER A 57 1.82 20.21 -7.83
N LYS A 58 0.81 19.94 -7.00
CA LYS A 58 -0.31 20.86 -6.79
C LYS A 58 -0.91 20.74 -5.39
N PHE A 59 -1.49 21.83 -4.93
CA PHE A 59 -2.38 21.79 -3.78
C PHE A 59 -3.80 21.43 -4.22
N LYS A 60 -4.39 20.42 -3.59
CA LYS A 60 -5.84 20.15 -3.67
C LYS A 60 -6.42 20.37 -2.28
N ARG A 61 -7.17 21.47 -2.13
CA ARG A 61 -7.61 22.04 -0.85
C ARG A 61 -6.41 22.45 0.02
N ILE A 62 -6.00 21.59 0.95
CA ILE A 62 -4.91 21.81 1.91
C ILE A 62 -3.83 20.71 1.75
N LYS A 63 -4.09 19.67 0.96
CA LYS A 63 -3.18 18.54 0.80
C LYS A 63 -2.31 18.76 -0.44
N LEU A 64 -1.01 18.55 -0.31
CA LEU A 64 -0.06 18.53 -1.43
C LEU A 64 -0.15 17.18 -2.15
N TRP A 65 -0.20 17.24 -3.48
CA TRP A 65 -0.23 16.08 -4.36
C TRP A 65 0.90 16.21 -5.37
N PHE A 66 1.51 15.08 -5.69
CA PHE A 66 2.57 14.95 -6.66
C PHE A 66 2.11 14.06 -7.81
N LEU A 67 2.43 14.45 -9.04
CA LEU A 67 2.23 13.61 -10.22
C LEU A 67 3.47 12.75 -10.40
N VAL A 68 3.35 11.48 -10.05
CA VAL A 68 4.44 10.51 -10.08
C VAL A 68 4.37 9.76 -11.40
N GLU A 69 5.50 9.70 -12.11
CA GLU A 69 5.68 8.85 -13.29
C GLU A 69 6.26 7.49 -12.87
N TRP A 70 5.61 6.39 -13.23
CA TRP A 70 6.04 5.03 -12.86
C TRP A 70 6.99 4.44 -13.90
N LYS A 71 8.08 3.81 -13.44
CA LYS A 71 9.02 3.11 -14.33
C LYS A 71 8.39 1.78 -14.79
N GLY A 72 8.60 1.42 -16.05
CA GLY A 72 8.08 0.16 -16.63
C GLY A 72 6.72 0.27 -17.33
N PHE A 73 6.00 1.37 -17.17
CA PHE A 73 4.77 1.66 -17.93
C PHE A 73 5.10 2.50 -19.16
N SER A 74 5.38 1.84 -20.29
CA SER A 74 5.90 2.51 -21.48
C SER A 74 4.88 3.35 -22.26
N GLN A 75 3.56 3.08 -22.15
CA GLN A 75 2.50 3.80 -22.90
C GLN A 75 1.15 3.73 -22.16
N GLY A 76 0.45 4.87 -22.00
CA GLY A 76 -0.95 4.93 -21.53
C GLY A 76 -1.21 5.90 -20.36
N PRO A 77 -2.49 6.19 -20.05
CA PRO A 77 -2.90 7.10 -18.97
C PRO A 77 -2.53 6.60 -17.56
N GLU A 78 -2.13 5.33 -17.43
CA GLU A 78 -1.69 4.69 -16.19
C GLU A 78 -0.21 4.97 -15.85
N ARG A 79 0.55 5.54 -16.78
CA ARG A 79 1.98 5.86 -16.59
C ARG A 79 2.22 6.90 -15.49
N SER A 80 1.25 7.78 -15.24
CA SER A 80 1.38 8.83 -14.26
C SER A 80 0.15 8.92 -13.37
N THR A 81 0.35 8.95 -12.06
CA THR A 81 -0.76 9.05 -11.08
C THR A 81 -0.51 10.16 -10.07
N TRP A 82 -1.60 10.76 -9.60
CA TRP A 82 -1.54 11.77 -8.54
C TRP A 82 -1.51 11.09 -7.17
N GLU A 83 -0.38 11.17 -6.50
CA GLU A 83 -0.18 10.60 -5.17
C GLU A 83 -0.07 11.71 -4.11
N PRO A 84 -0.62 11.50 -2.91
CA PRO A 84 -0.52 12.48 -1.83
C PRO A 84 0.90 12.50 -1.27
N ALA A 85 1.39 13.68 -0.88
CA ALA A 85 2.72 13.86 -0.31
C ALA A 85 3.05 12.90 0.85
N LYS A 86 2.05 12.51 1.65
CA LYS A 86 2.22 11.54 2.75
C LYS A 86 2.77 10.18 2.30
N LYS A 87 2.43 9.72 1.09
CA LYS A 87 2.96 8.45 0.55
C LYS A 87 4.42 8.58 0.10
N LEU A 88 4.84 9.80 -0.24
CA LEU A 88 6.20 10.10 -0.68
C LEU A 88 7.10 10.58 0.47
N ASN A 89 6.63 10.58 1.72
CA ASN A 89 7.44 10.93 2.90
C ASN A 89 8.70 10.04 3.02
N ASN A 90 8.66 8.83 2.49
CA ASN A 90 9.80 7.90 2.49
C ASN A 90 10.85 8.23 1.41
N PHE A 91 10.60 9.21 0.53
CA PHE A 91 11.46 9.58 -0.61
C PHE A 91 11.79 11.09 -0.63
N PRO A 92 12.49 11.60 0.40
CA PRO A 92 12.77 13.03 0.52
C PRO A 92 13.67 13.59 -0.59
N GLU A 93 14.55 12.76 -1.17
CA GLU A 93 15.47 13.15 -2.24
C GLU A 93 14.72 13.58 -3.51
N VAL A 94 13.60 12.94 -3.80
CA VAL A 94 12.89 13.12 -5.06
C VAL A 94 12.03 14.38 -5.04
N VAL A 95 11.50 14.71 -3.86
CA VAL A 95 10.85 16.00 -3.63
C VAL A 95 11.87 17.15 -3.76
N LYS A 96 13.12 16.93 -3.33
CA LYS A 96 14.20 17.91 -3.47
C LYS A 96 14.57 18.13 -4.93
N ASP A 97 14.64 17.07 -5.74
CA ASP A 97 14.94 17.15 -7.18
C ASP A 97 13.85 17.93 -7.94
N LEU A 98 12.57 17.75 -7.57
CA LEU A 98 11.49 18.55 -8.13
C LEU A 98 11.69 20.05 -7.86
N HIS A 99 12.01 20.43 -6.63
CA HIS A 99 12.22 21.85 -6.27
C HIS A 99 13.45 22.46 -6.92
N TYR A 100 14.45 21.65 -7.25
CA TYR A 100 15.61 22.10 -8.00
C TYR A 100 15.23 22.43 -9.45
N LEU A 101 14.40 21.60 -10.10
CA LEU A 101 13.98 21.79 -11.49
C LEU A 101 12.83 22.79 -11.64
N TYR A 102 12.00 22.93 -10.62
CA TYR A 102 10.79 23.76 -10.65
C TYR A 102 10.63 24.54 -9.33
N THR A 103 11.30 25.69 -9.25
CA THR A 103 11.31 26.56 -8.07
C THR A 103 9.94 27.14 -7.73
N ASP A 104 9.08 27.33 -8.74
CA ASP A 104 7.75 27.93 -8.60
C ASP A 104 6.67 26.92 -8.16
N LYS A 105 7.01 25.62 -8.12
CA LYS A 105 6.04 24.56 -7.82
C LYS A 105 5.90 24.35 -6.30
N PRO A 106 4.67 24.09 -5.82
CA PRO A 106 4.42 23.97 -4.39
C PRO A 106 5.14 22.77 -3.78
N GLY A 107 5.79 23.00 -2.65
CA GLY A 107 6.55 22.02 -1.88
C GLY A 107 5.97 21.69 -0.53
N PRO A 108 6.53 20.69 0.19
CA PRO A 108 6.08 20.34 1.54
C PRO A 108 6.16 21.51 2.51
N ASN A 109 7.12 22.41 2.28
CA ASN A 109 7.37 23.61 3.09
C ASN A 109 6.74 24.89 2.48
N SER A 110 6.02 24.78 1.36
CA SER A 110 5.39 25.93 0.72
C SER A 110 4.05 26.23 1.38
N SER A 111 3.94 27.42 1.97
CA SER A 111 2.68 27.97 2.45
C SER A 111 1.80 28.38 1.26
N ARG A 112 0.51 28.07 1.34
CA ARG A 112 -0.46 28.51 0.32
C ARG A 112 -0.49 30.04 0.28
N ALA A 113 -0.25 30.62 -0.89
CA ALA A 113 -0.54 32.03 -1.18
C ALA A 113 -2.07 32.27 -1.19
#